data_AF-A0A965BA98-F1
#
_entry.id   AF-A0A965BA98-F1
#
_cell.length_a   1.000
_cell.length_b   1.000
_cell.length_c   1.000
_cell.angle_alpha   90.00
_cell.angle_beta   90.00
_cell.angle_gamma   90.00
#
_symmetry.space_group_name_H-M   'P 1'
#
loop_
_entity.id
_entity.type
_entity.pdbx_description
1 polymer ?
#
loop_
_entity_poly.entity_id
_entity_poly.type
_entity_poly.pdbx_seq_one_letter_code
_entity_poly.pdbx_strand_id
1 'polypeptide(L)'
;RRTRPVGGGLGRGEGPGPAAGAAQHVDYDRCPACGGDMAVDAGRSELRCCDAECGTIRELVGTVFDDSQFYSQEGQKAKSGTFNPNRHFQFWWAHILAREPEEEIGDKSDPDNLYGEKLLLDLRAVVVRDRKVLRLLTVNDVRAMLREAGRTDLNKNVPLVLKKLTGVGPPQIADAMAVRVENLFTKAIEIGERVRRPGRVNRNYYPYYIYKILDQLLAEDDFENRRVLYYIYVQSKETVEADDADWEQICIELAEITYVPTDRTKALKYRPL
;
A
#
# COMPACT_ATOMS: atom_id res chain seq x y z
N ARG A 1 -39.20 -69.42 -44.77
CA ARG A 1 -40.15 -69.80 -43.68
C ARG A 1 -39.35 -70.07 -42.39
N ARG A 2 -40.02 -70.23 -41.24
CA ARG A 2 -39.57 -70.68 -39.90
C ARG A 2 -38.30 -71.59 -39.92
N THR A 3 -37.37 -71.58 -38.95
CA THR A 3 -37.61 -71.79 -37.49
C THR A 3 -36.54 -71.20 -36.53
N ARG A 4 -36.96 -70.95 -35.27
CA ARG A 4 -36.16 -70.90 -34.01
C ARG A 4 -35.97 -72.33 -33.44
N PRO A 5 -35.33 -72.57 -32.26
CA PRO A 5 -34.41 -71.75 -31.44
C PRO A 5 -32.96 -72.31 -31.62
N VAL A 6 -31.97 -72.42 -30.70
CA VAL A 6 -31.71 -72.19 -29.26
C VAL A 6 -30.23 -71.72 -29.15
N GLY A 7 -29.75 -70.91 -28.19
CA GLY A 7 -30.39 -70.22 -27.06
C GLY A 7 -29.56 -70.35 -25.76
N GLY A 8 -29.32 -69.24 -25.05
CA GLY A 8 -28.55 -69.20 -23.79
C GLY A 8 -28.52 -67.78 -23.22
N GLY A 9 -28.73 -67.64 -21.90
CA GLY A 9 -28.78 -66.33 -21.26
C GLY A 9 -28.44 -66.39 -19.78
N LEU A 10 -27.99 -65.25 -19.26
CA LEU A 10 -28.06 -64.86 -17.84
C LEU A 10 -27.93 -63.33 -17.82
N GLY A 11 -28.96 -62.64 -17.33
CA GLY A 11 -28.98 -61.18 -17.32
C GLY A 11 -28.04 -60.60 -16.27
N ARG A 12 -27.39 -59.48 -16.59
CA ARG A 12 -26.86 -58.56 -15.57
C ARG A 12 -27.93 -57.52 -15.29
N GLY A 13 -28.24 -57.32 -14.00
CA GLY A 13 -29.35 -56.48 -13.57
C GLY A 13 -29.18 -55.01 -13.93
N GLU A 14 -30.30 -54.31 -14.01
CA GLU A 14 -30.37 -52.87 -14.17
C GLU A 14 -29.69 -52.20 -12.96
N GLY A 15 -28.69 -51.35 -13.21
CA GLY A 15 -28.05 -50.58 -12.15
C GLY A 15 -29.00 -49.51 -11.60
N PRO A 16 -28.94 -49.19 -10.29
CA PRO A 16 -29.75 -48.12 -9.74
C PRO A 16 -29.42 -46.79 -10.43
N GLY A 17 -30.47 -46.08 -10.88
CA GLY A 17 -30.31 -44.77 -11.51
C GLY A 17 -29.66 -43.75 -10.56
N PRO A 18 -29.02 -42.70 -11.11
CA PRO A 18 -28.35 -41.69 -10.29
C PRO A 18 -29.36 -41.01 -9.36
N ALA A 19 -29.05 -40.99 -8.06
CA ALA A 19 -29.87 -40.31 -7.07
C ALA A 19 -29.92 -38.81 -7.40
N ALA A 20 -31.12 -38.28 -7.62
CA ALA A 20 -31.35 -36.87 -7.91
C ALA A 20 -31.16 -36.02 -6.66
N GLY A 21 -29.90 -35.76 -6.30
CA GLY A 21 -29.52 -34.80 -5.27
C GLY A 21 -29.88 -33.39 -5.72
N ALA A 22 -31.11 -32.95 -5.42
CA ALA A 22 -31.54 -31.58 -5.66
C ALA A 22 -30.72 -30.63 -4.80
N ALA A 23 -29.81 -29.87 -5.43
CA ALA A 23 -29.06 -28.81 -4.78
C ALA A 23 -30.04 -27.76 -4.23
N GLN A 24 -30.14 -27.67 -2.91
CA GLN A 24 -30.99 -26.68 -2.26
C GLN A 24 -30.39 -25.30 -2.44
N HIS A 25 -31.09 -24.42 -3.16
CA HIS A 25 -30.71 -23.01 -3.28
C HIS A 25 -30.96 -22.30 -1.96
N VAL A 26 -29.91 -22.14 -1.15
CA VAL A 26 -29.96 -21.36 0.09
C VAL A 26 -29.84 -19.88 -0.24
N ASP A 27 -30.81 -19.09 0.19
CA ASP A 27 -30.70 -17.63 0.22
C ASP A 27 -29.79 -17.21 1.39
N TYR A 28 -28.76 -16.43 1.06
CA TYR A 28 -27.77 -15.89 1.99
C TYR A 28 -27.90 -14.38 2.22
N ASP A 29 -28.61 -13.67 1.34
CA ASP A 29 -28.80 -12.22 1.41
C ASP A 29 -29.79 -11.85 2.52
N ARG A 30 -30.68 -12.78 2.87
CA ARG A 30 -31.70 -12.62 3.93
C ARG A 30 -31.41 -13.43 5.19
N CYS A 31 -31.66 -12.79 6.33
CA CYS A 31 -31.59 -13.38 7.64
C CYS A 31 -32.69 -14.44 7.84
N PRO A 32 -32.36 -15.67 8.28
CA PRO A 32 -33.37 -16.71 8.53
C PRO A 32 -34.25 -16.44 9.75
N ALA A 33 -33.86 -15.50 10.63
CA ALA A 33 -34.55 -15.23 11.89
C ALA A 33 -35.51 -14.02 11.82
N CYS A 34 -35.12 -12.92 11.16
CA CYS A 34 -35.97 -11.73 11.00
C CYS A 34 -36.34 -11.39 9.54
N GLY A 35 -35.72 -12.02 8.53
CA GLY A 35 -35.97 -11.74 7.11
C GLY A 35 -35.32 -10.45 6.56
N GLY A 36 -34.68 -9.65 7.41
CA GLY A 36 -33.87 -8.49 7.04
C GLY A 36 -32.51 -8.87 6.44
N ASP A 37 -31.80 -7.90 5.89
CA ASP A 37 -30.61 -8.14 5.07
C ASP A 37 -29.39 -8.64 5.89
N MET A 38 -28.47 -9.33 5.22
CA MET A 38 -27.19 -9.82 5.76
C MET A 38 -26.01 -9.10 5.10
N ALA A 39 -24.97 -8.77 5.87
CA ALA A 39 -23.71 -8.21 5.40
C ALA A 39 -22.53 -9.16 5.69
N VAL A 40 -21.52 -9.16 4.81
CA VAL A 40 -20.31 -9.98 4.95
C VAL A 40 -19.27 -9.29 5.86
N ASP A 41 -18.84 -10.00 6.89
CA ASP A 41 -17.67 -9.68 7.72
C ASP A 41 -16.48 -10.52 7.23
N ALA A 42 -15.79 -10.01 6.21
CA ALA A 42 -14.66 -10.71 5.58
C ALA A 42 -13.46 -10.89 6.52
N GLY A 43 -13.35 -10.08 7.58
CA GLY A 43 -12.32 -10.22 8.61
C GLY A 43 -12.55 -11.40 9.56
N ARG A 44 -13.74 -12.02 9.53
CA ARG A 44 -14.12 -13.16 10.38
C ARG A 44 -14.66 -14.36 9.62
N SER A 45 -14.83 -14.25 8.30
CA SER A 45 -15.57 -15.22 7.48
C SER A 45 -17.00 -15.46 7.98
N GLU A 46 -17.75 -14.38 8.24
CA GLU A 46 -19.12 -14.45 8.76
C GLU A 46 -20.10 -13.62 7.91
N LEU A 47 -21.37 -14.04 7.85
CA LEU A 47 -22.50 -13.17 7.52
C LEU A 47 -23.15 -12.69 8.81
N ARG A 48 -23.34 -11.38 8.95
CA ARG A 48 -23.99 -10.72 10.10
C ARG A 48 -25.28 -10.06 9.64
N CYS A 49 -26.36 -10.22 10.39
CA CYS A 49 -27.61 -9.51 10.08
C CYS A 49 -27.45 -7.99 10.32
N CYS A 50 -27.96 -7.18 9.39
CA CYS A 50 -27.96 -5.72 9.49
C CYS A 50 -28.95 -5.19 10.55
N ASP A 51 -29.88 -6.03 10.99
CA ASP A 51 -30.84 -5.73 12.07
C ASP A 51 -30.18 -5.94 13.44
N ALA A 52 -30.02 -4.82 14.16
CA ALA A 52 -29.39 -4.77 15.47
C ALA A 52 -30.20 -5.45 16.60
N GLU A 53 -31.52 -5.62 16.44
CA GLU A 53 -32.34 -6.38 17.40
C GLU A 53 -32.28 -7.89 17.12
N CYS A 54 -31.96 -8.30 15.89
CA CYS A 54 -31.87 -9.70 15.49
C CYS A 54 -30.50 -10.33 15.81
N GLY A 55 -29.40 -9.62 15.54
CA GLY A 55 -28.03 -10.04 15.90
C GLY A 55 -27.55 -11.38 15.32
N THR A 56 -28.27 -11.97 14.36
CA THR A 56 -27.96 -13.31 13.83
C THR A 56 -26.64 -13.33 13.05
N ILE A 57 -25.83 -14.36 13.30
CA ILE A 57 -24.54 -14.61 12.64
C ILE A 57 -24.59 -15.98 11.96
N ARG A 58 -24.02 -16.11 10.75
CA ARG A 58 -23.75 -17.37 10.05
C ARG A 58 -22.26 -17.44 9.70
N GLU A 59 -21.59 -18.51 10.07
CA GLU A 59 -20.21 -18.78 9.64
C GLU A 59 -20.18 -19.16 8.14
N LEU A 60 -19.29 -18.55 7.36
CA LEU A 60 -19.09 -18.85 5.94
C LEU A 60 -18.01 -19.92 5.78
N VAL A 61 -18.44 -21.16 5.56
CA VAL A 61 -17.54 -22.30 5.33
C VAL A 61 -16.94 -22.23 3.92
N GLY A 62 -15.88 -21.45 3.76
CA GLY A 62 -15.14 -21.28 2.50
C GLY A 62 -14.10 -20.15 2.59
N THR A 63 -13.37 -19.91 1.49
CA THR A 63 -12.57 -18.70 1.34
C THR A 63 -13.49 -17.52 1.03
N VAL A 64 -13.73 -16.67 2.02
CA VAL A 64 -14.38 -15.37 1.80
C VAL A 64 -13.35 -14.45 1.14
N PHE A 65 -13.58 -14.10 -0.13
CA PHE A 65 -12.71 -13.21 -0.88
C PHE A 65 -13.01 -11.76 -0.50
N ASP A 66 -11.97 -11.01 -0.15
CA ASP A 66 -12.03 -9.56 -0.06
C ASP A 66 -11.73 -8.97 -1.45
N ASP A 67 -12.65 -8.19 -2.00
CA ASP A 67 -12.49 -7.55 -3.32
C ASP A 67 -11.29 -6.60 -3.39
N SER A 68 -10.73 -6.16 -2.24
CA SER A 68 -9.46 -5.41 -2.20
C SER A 68 -8.28 -6.21 -2.78
N GLN A 69 -8.39 -7.55 -2.83
CA GLN A 69 -7.33 -8.44 -3.33
C GLN A 69 -7.28 -8.56 -4.86
N PHE A 70 -8.21 -7.94 -5.60
CA PHE A 70 -8.14 -7.85 -7.07
C PHE A 70 -7.10 -6.83 -7.57
N TYR A 71 -5.84 -7.03 -7.16
CA TYR A 71 -4.69 -6.51 -7.89
C TYR A 71 -4.77 -7.02 -9.34
N SER A 72 -4.64 -6.09 -10.29
CA SER A 72 -5.06 -6.31 -11.68
C SER A 72 -4.37 -7.50 -12.33
N GLN A 73 -5.14 -8.52 -12.72
CA GLN A 73 -4.65 -9.55 -13.64
C GLN A 73 -4.15 -8.90 -14.93
N GLU A 74 -3.09 -9.48 -15.51
CA GLU A 74 -2.39 -8.91 -16.65
C GLU A 74 -3.26 -8.92 -17.93
N GLY A 75 -3.09 -7.92 -18.79
CA GLY A 75 -3.57 -7.96 -20.18
C GLY A 75 -4.22 -6.68 -20.69
N GLN A 76 -5.11 -6.04 -19.92
CA GLN A 76 -5.90 -4.90 -20.42
C GLN A 76 -5.53 -3.55 -19.77
N LYS A 77 -4.44 -2.95 -20.26
CA LYS A 77 -4.17 -1.52 -20.06
C LYS A 77 -5.14 -0.68 -20.90
N ALA A 78 -6.34 -0.45 -20.38
CA ALA A 78 -7.29 0.51 -20.94
C ALA A 78 -6.60 1.88 -21.09
N LYS A 79 -6.60 2.45 -22.30
CA LYS A 79 -5.88 3.70 -22.63
C LYS A 79 -6.62 4.97 -22.15
N SER A 80 -7.20 4.91 -20.96
CA SER A 80 -7.81 6.04 -20.25
C SER A 80 -7.42 5.99 -18.78
N GLY A 81 -6.15 6.31 -18.51
CA GLY A 81 -5.61 6.37 -17.16
C GLY A 81 -6.02 7.67 -16.47
N THR A 82 -7.28 7.76 -16.02
CA THR A 82 -7.73 8.86 -15.17
C THR A 82 -6.80 8.98 -13.96
N PHE A 83 -6.25 10.17 -13.76
CA PHE A 83 -5.32 10.41 -12.67
C PHE A 83 -6.02 10.21 -11.31
N ASN A 84 -5.45 9.35 -10.45
CA ASN A 84 -6.03 8.93 -9.18
C ASN A 84 -5.05 9.26 -8.04
N PRO A 85 -5.33 10.28 -7.20
CA PRO A 85 -4.47 10.63 -6.06
C PRO A 85 -4.26 9.49 -5.07
N ASN A 86 -5.32 8.77 -4.66
CA ASN A 86 -5.24 7.68 -3.69
C ASN A 86 -4.23 6.60 -4.10
N ARG A 87 -4.19 6.21 -5.39
CA ARG A 87 -3.19 5.25 -5.90
C ARG A 87 -1.75 5.76 -5.71
N HIS A 88 -1.51 7.05 -5.87
CA HIS A 88 -0.20 7.65 -5.60
C HIS A 88 0.08 7.78 -4.10
N PHE A 89 -0.93 8.08 -3.28
CA PHE A 89 -0.80 8.06 -1.82
C PHE A 89 -0.38 6.67 -1.34
N GLN A 90 -1.17 5.62 -1.61
CA GLN A 90 -0.91 4.27 -1.13
C GLN A 90 0.46 3.74 -1.57
N PHE A 91 0.86 4.01 -2.82
CA PHE A 91 2.19 3.69 -3.33
C PHE A 91 3.31 4.35 -2.49
N TRP A 92 3.23 5.67 -2.26
CA TRP A 92 4.26 6.37 -1.49
C TRP A 92 4.19 6.08 0.01
N TRP A 93 3.00 5.84 0.56
CA TRP A 93 2.77 5.46 1.95
C TRP A 93 3.47 4.14 2.30
N ALA A 94 3.30 3.11 1.45
CA ALA A 94 4.01 1.84 1.60
C ALA A 94 5.54 2.02 1.60
N HIS A 95 6.08 2.76 0.63
CA HIS A 95 7.51 3.01 0.52
C HIS A 95 8.07 3.86 1.69
N ILE A 96 7.36 4.91 2.11
CA ILE A 96 7.76 5.77 3.25
C ILE A 96 7.83 4.96 4.55
N LEU A 97 6.92 3.99 4.73
CA LEU A 97 6.88 3.11 5.89
C LEU A 97 7.75 1.84 5.75
N ALA A 98 8.49 1.67 4.66
CA ALA A 98 9.27 0.47 4.35
C ALA A 98 8.42 -0.83 4.46
N ARG A 99 7.21 -0.75 3.90
CA ARG A 99 6.17 -1.79 3.82
C ARG A 99 6.00 -2.34 2.39
N GLU A 100 6.79 -1.89 1.41
CA GLU A 100 6.80 -2.47 0.07
C GLU A 100 7.44 -3.88 0.05
N PRO A 101 7.19 -4.71 -0.98
CA PRO A 101 7.82 -6.02 -1.11
C PRO A 101 9.35 -5.92 -1.19
N GLU A 102 10.07 -6.77 -0.45
CA GLU A 102 11.53 -6.66 -0.37
C GLU A 102 12.23 -7.07 -1.68
N GLU A 103 11.53 -7.79 -2.55
CA GLU A 103 11.96 -8.11 -3.92
C GLU A 103 11.95 -6.90 -4.87
N GLU A 104 11.50 -5.72 -4.44
CA GLU A 104 11.63 -4.49 -5.23
C GLU A 104 13.06 -3.94 -5.30
N ILE A 105 13.93 -4.29 -4.35
CA ILE A 105 15.35 -3.87 -4.35
C ILE A 105 16.32 -4.94 -4.91
N GLY A 106 15.85 -6.18 -5.07
CA GLY A 106 16.60 -7.31 -5.58
C GLY A 106 16.48 -7.57 -7.08
N ASP A 107 16.75 -8.81 -7.48
CA ASP A 107 16.55 -9.33 -8.82
C ASP A 107 15.79 -10.66 -8.76
N LYS A 108 14.60 -10.71 -9.36
CA LYS A 108 13.72 -11.90 -9.34
C LYS A 108 14.21 -13.06 -10.22
N SER A 109 15.27 -12.86 -11.00
CA SER A 109 15.93 -13.88 -11.81
C SER A 109 17.17 -14.50 -11.14
N ASP A 110 17.60 -13.96 -10.00
CA ASP A 110 18.85 -14.29 -9.31
C ASP A 110 18.57 -14.64 -7.83
N PRO A 111 18.45 -15.94 -7.47
CA PRO A 111 18.11 -16.36 -6.11
C PRO A 111 19.08 -15.84 -5.03
N ASP A 112 20.35 -15.61 -5.38
CA ASP A 112 21.38 -15.07 -4.47
C ASP A 112 21.34 -13.53 -4.35
N ASN A 113 20.32 -12.88 -4.94
CA ASN A 113 20.08 -11.43 -4.91
C ASN A 113 18.58 -11.07 -4.85
N LEU A 114 17.71 -12.02 -4.49
CA LEU A 114 16.25 -11.85 -4.53
C LEU A 114 15.74 -10.67 -3.69
N TYR A 115 16.42 -10.35 -2.58
CA TYR A 115 16.06 -9.25 -1.67
C TYR A 115 17.14 -8.14 -1.62
N GLY A 116 17.97 -8.04 -2.68
CA GLY A 116 18.98 -7.01 -2.84
C GLY A 116 20.28 -7.27 -2.08
N GLU A 117 20.62 -8.53 -1.82
CA GLU A 117 21.84 -8.96 -1.11
C GLU A 117 23.11 -8.30 -1.67
N LYS A 118 23.28 -8.27 -3.00
CA LYS A 118 24.46 -7.71 -3.67
C LYS A 118 24.51 -6.19 -3.52
N LEU A 119 23.37 -5.52 -3.71
CA LEU A 119 23.23 -4.09 -3.44
C LEU A 119 23.57 -3.74 -1.98
N LEU A 120 23.09 -4.53 -1.01
CA LEU A 120 23.35 -4.28 0.41
C LEU A 120 24.82 -4.53 0.78
N LEU A 121 25.53 -5.42 0.09
CA LEU A 121 26.98 -5.58 0.21
C LEU A 121 27.74 -4.37 -0.35
N ASP A 122 27.40 -3.90 -1.54
CA ASP A 122 28.03 -2.72 -2.18
C ASP A 122 27.83 -1.46 -1.33
N LEU A 123 26.60 -1.22 -0.86
CA LEU A 123 26.29 -0.09 0.03
C LEU A 123 27.01 -0.18 1.37
N ARG A 124 27.20 -1.40 1.94
CA ARG A 124 28.03 -1.59 3.15
C ARG A 124 29.52 -1.33 2.89
N ALA A 125 30.04 -1.68 1.71
CA ALA A 125 31.41 -1.36 1.32
C ALA A 125 31.64 0.16 1.25
N VAL A 126 30.69 0.92 0.68
CA VAL A 126 30.72 2.40 0.68
C VAL A 126 30.69 2.97 2.11
N VAL A 127 29.81 2.45 2.98
CA VAL A 127 29.75 2.86 4.40
C VAL A 127 31.11 2.67 5.11
N VAL A 128 31.79 1.55 4.90
CA VAL A 128 33.10 1.25 5.50
C VAL A 128 34.19 2.16 4.91
N ARG A 129 34.23 2.31 3.57
CA ARG A 129 35.19 3.17 2.86
C ARG A 129 35.11 4.63 3.34
N ASP A 130 33.91 5.17 3.38
CA ASP A 130 33.63 6.56 3.76
C ASP A 130 33.63 6.76 5.29
N ARG A 131 33.88 5.70 6.07
CA ARG A 131 33.87 5.67 7.55
C ARG A 131 32.55 6.18 8.16
N LYS A 132 31.43 5.95 7.47
CA LYS A 132 30.10 6.37 7.94
C LYS A 132 29.64 5.51 9.10
N VAL A 133 29.05 6.13 10.11
CA VAL A 133 28.46 5.43 11.26
C VAL A 133 27.05 4.97 10.89
N LEU A 134 26.80 3.65 10.84
CA LEU A 134 25.52 3.06 10.38
C LEU A 134 24.27 3.74 10.97
N ARG A 135 24.17 3.87 12.31
CA ARG A 135 23.04 4.53 13.00
C ARG A 135 22.86 6.02 12.70
N LEU A 136 23.83 6.67 12.04
CA LEU A 136 23.77 8.08 11.65
C LEU A 136 23.44 8.28 10.18
N LEU A 137 23.25 7.21 9.40
CA LEU A 137 22.88 7.29 7.99
C LEU A 137 21.52 7.96 7.81
N THR A 138 21.47 8.93 6.88
CA THR A 138 20.25 9.63 6.50
C THR A 138 19.69 9.10 5.18
N VAL A 139 18.46 9.49 4.83
CA VAL A 139 17.93 9.31 3.47
C VAL A 139 18.81 9.97 2.40
N ASN A 140 19.53 11.04 2.72
CA ASN A 140 20.46 11.69 1.80
C ASN A 140 21.72 10.85 1.57
N ASP A 141 22.23 10.17 2.60
CA ASP A 141 23.34 9.23 2.47
C ASP A 141 22.96 8.06 1.56
N VAL A 142 21.83 7.41 1.82
CA VAL A 142 21.38 6.27 1.01
C VAL A 142 21.17 6.69 -0.44
N ARG A 143 20.57 7.86 -0.71
CA ARG A 143 20.42 8.39 -2.08
C ARG A 143 21.74 8.74 -2.76
N ALA A 144 22.76 9.16 -2.00
CA ALA A 144 24.10 9.38 -2.54
C ALA A 144 24.78 8.06 -2.90
N MET A 145 24.71 7.05 -2.03
CA MET A 145 25.30 5.73 -2.26
C MET A 145 24.58 4.96 -3.39
N LEU A 146 23.24 5.06 -3.49
CA LEU A 146 22.46 4.54 -4.62
C LEU A 146 22.83 5.22 -5.95
N ARG A 147 23.16 6.51 -5.95
CA ARG A 147 23.66 7.21 -7.14
C ARG A 147 25.04 6.68 -7.55
N GLU A 148 25.92 6.44 -6.59
CA GLU A 148 27.26 5.88 -6.85
C GLU A 148 27.18 4.46 -7.43
N ALA A 149 26.29 3.62 -6.89
CA ALA A 149 26.00 2.28 -7.39
C ALA A 149 25.16 2.25 -8.68
N GLY A 150 24.84 3.40 -9.29
CA GLY A 150 23.99 3.50 -10.49
C GLY A 150 22.51 3.16 -10.28
N ARG A 151 22.10 2.73 -9.09
CA ARG A 151 20.73 2.29 -8.74
C ARG A 151 19.81 3.44 -8.32
N THR A 152 19.77 4.51 -9.13
CA THR A 152 18.86 5.65 -8.89
C THR A 152 17.38 5.34 -9.13
N ASP A 153 17.06 4.18 -9.71
CA ASP A 153 15.71 3.62 -9.76
C ASP A 153 15.15 3.30 -8.37
N LEU A 154 16.00 2.84 -7.45
CA LEU A 154 15.64 2.51 -6.06
C LEU A 154 15.52 3.74 -5.14
N ASN A 155 15.54 4.96 -5.69
CA ASN A 155 15.33 6.21 -4.94
C ASN A 155 13.99 6.28 -4.19
N LYS A 156 13.02 5.43 -4.56
CA LYS A 156 11.74 5.24 -3.86
C LYS A 156 11.87 4.32 -2.64
N ASN A 157 12.70 3.28 -2.72
CA ASN A 157 12.91 2.24 -1.70
C ASN A 157 13.95 2.65 -0.64
N VAL A 158 14.36 3.92 -0.62
CA VAL A 158 15.34 4.47 0.33
C VAL A 158 15.03 4.15 1.80
N PRO A 159 13.76 4.19 2.27
CA PRO A 159 13.43 3.78 3.64
C PRO A 159 13.67 2.29 3.91
N LEU A 160 13.33 1.42 2.96
CA LEU A 160 13.59 -0.03 3.04
C LEU A 160 15.09 -0.33 3.01
N VAL A 161 15.86 0.32 2.14
CA VAL A 161 17.32 0.19 2.09
C VAL A 161 17.95 0.68 3.39
N LEU A 162 17.47 1.79 3.96
CA LEU A 162 17.95 2.31 5.25
C LEU A 162 17.62 1.35 6.41
N LYS A 163 16.41 0.79 6.44
CA LYS A 163 15.95 -0.28 7.35
C LYS A 163 16.85 -1.52 7.25
N LYS A 164 17.15 -2.01 6.04
CA LYS A 164 18.04 -3.16 5.79
C LYS A 164 19.50 -2.89 6.19
N LEU A 165 20.01 -1.68 5.97
CA LEU A 165 21.39 -1.31 6.32
C LEU A 165 21.60 -1.17 7.83
N THR A 166 20.65 -0.53 8.53
CA THR A 166 20.77 -0.13 9.95
C THR A 166 20.09 -1.06 10.94
N GLY A 167 19.13 -1.88 10.48
CA GLY A 167 18.20 -2.64 11.33
C GLY A 167 17.00 -1.82 11.81
N VAL A 168 16.95 -0.50 11.59
CA VAL A 168 15.94 0.39 12.18
C VAL A 168 15.07 1.03 11.10
N GLY A 169 13.83 0.54 10.99
CA GLY A 169 12.82 1.03 10.04
C GLY A 169 11.93 2.16 10.59
N PRO A 170 11.06 2.72 9.73
CA PRO A 170 10.03 3.69 10.10
C PRO A 170 9.13 3.22 11.25
N PRO A 171 8.48 4.14 12.00
CA PRO A 171 7.54 3.80 13.07
C PRO A 171 6.25 3.19 12.50
N GLN A 172 5.50 2.48 13.34
CA GLN A 172 4.20 1.92 12.97
C GLN A 172 3.09 2.94 13.12
N ILE A 173 2.82 3.69 12.06
CA ILE A 173 1.68 4.60 12.00
C ILE A 173 0.36 3.80 11.95
N ALA A 174 -0.60 4.19 12.79
CA ALA A 174 -1.93 3.58 12.88
C ALA A 174 -2.83 3.93 11.68
N ASP A 175 -3.73 3.02 11.30
CA ASP A 175 -4.48 3.14 10.04
C ASP A 175 -5.48 4.31 10.03
N ALA A 176 -6.03 4.69 11.19
CA ALA A 176 -6.84 5.91 11.33
C ALA A 176 -6.06 7.19 10.98
N MET A 177 -4.74 7.22 11.22
CA MET A 177 -3.87 8.30 10.76
C MET A 177 -3.58 8.17 9.26
N ALA A 178 -3.37 6.96 8.74
CA ALA A 178 -3.18 6.74 7.30
C ALA A 178 -4.37 7.28 6.48
N VAL A 179 -5.61 6.94 6.88
CA VAL A 179 -6.85 7.44 6.27
C VAL A 179 -6.96 8.96 6.38
N ARG A 180 -6.55 9.56 7.51
CA ARG A 180 -6.55 11.02 7.67
C ARG A 180 -5.54 11.71 6.74
N VAL A 181 -4.34 11.14 6.59
CA VAL A 181 -3.32 11.66 5.65
C VAL A 181 -3.77 11.49 4.20
N GLU A 182 -4.37 10.36 3.83
CA GLU A 182 -4.89 10.11 2.47
C GLU A 182 -5.94 11.16 2.07
N ASN A 183 -6.94 11.40 2.92
CA ASN A 183 -7.99 12.38 2.65
C ASN A 183 -7.43 13.80 2.45
N LEU A 184 -6.47 14.21 3.28
CA LEU A 184 -5.81 15.52 3.17
C LEU A 184 -4.88 15.61 1.96
N PHE A 185 -4.19 14.52 1.61
CA PHE A 185 -3.35 14.43 0.42
C PHE A 185 -4.18 14.55 -0.85
N THR A 186 -5.30 13.82 -0.95
CA THR A 186 -6.18 13.88 -2.12
C THR A 186 -6.76 15.28 -2.30
N LYS A 187 -7.29 15.91 -1.23
CA LYS A 187 -7.69 17.33 -1.25
C LYS A 187 -6.56 18.26 -1.69
N ALA A 188 -5.37 18.10 -1.13
CA ALA A 188 -4.20 18.95 -1.46
C ALA A 188 -3.79 18.85 -2.92
N ILE A 189 -3.91 17.67 -3.54
CA ILE A 189 -3.61 17.44 -4.95
C ILE A 189 -4.69 18.05 -5.85
N GLU A 190 -5.97 17.94 -5.48
CA GLU A 190 -7.09 18.56 -6.22
C GLU A 190 -7.01 20.09 -6.19
N ILE A 191 -6.76 20.67 -5.01
CA ILE A 191 -6.50 22.11 -4.84
C ILE A 191 -5.25 22.50 -5.63
N GLY A 192 -4.16 21.72 -5.54
CA GLY A 192 -2.88 21.99 -6.20
C GLY A 192 -2.95 22.07 -7.73
N GLU A 193 -3.86 21.32 -8.37
CA GLU A 193 -4.11 21.47 -9.81
C GLU A 193 -5.01 22.67 -10.15
N ARG A 194 -5.88 23.13 -9.23
CA ARG A 194 -6.68 24.35 -9.38
C ARG A 194 -5.81 25.62 -9.22
N VAL A 195 -4.95 25.67 -8.22
CA VAL A 195 -4.14 26.86 -7.87
C VAL A 195 -2.76 26.90 -8.54
N ARG A 196 -2.48 25.97 -9.48
CA ARG A 196 -1.15 25.75 -10.07
C ARG A 196 -0.60 27.02 -10.74
N ARG A 197 0.50 27.57 -10.19
CA ARG A 197 1.09 28.83 -10.68
C ARG A 197 1.55 28.74 -12.14
N PRO A 198 1.38 29.82 -12.95
CA PRO A 198 1.92 29.89 -14.30
C PRO A 198 3.43 29.61 -14.34
N GLY A 199 3.87 28.79 -15.31
CA GLY A 199 5.26 28.40 -15.49
C GLY A 199 5.74 27.19 -14.68
N ARG A 200 4.97 26.70 -13.68
CA ARG A 200 5.27 25.40 -13.03
C ARG A 200 4.87 24.26 -13.98
N VAL A 201 5.88 23.68 -14.63
CA VAL A 201 5.73 22.54 -15.57
C VAL A 201 5.45 21.23 -14.83
N ASN A 202 6.08 21.02 -13.68
CA ASN A 202 5.97 19.82 -12.87
C ASN A 202 5.26 20.12 -11.55
N ARG A 203 4.43 19.17 -11.11
CA ARG A 203 3.88 19.09 -9.76
C ARG A 203 4.99 18.80 -8.73
N ASN A 204 4.82 19.27 -7.49
CA ASN A 204 5.70 18.92 -6.37
C ASN A 204 5.76 17.39 -6.17
N TYR A 205 6.87 16.89 -5.62
CA TYR A 205 7.07 15.46 -5.37
C TYR A 205 6.08 14.91 -4.34
N TYR A 206 5.38 13.79 -4.60
CA TYR A 206 4.27 13.35 -3.73
C TYR A 206 4.62 13.20 -2.24
N PRO A 207 5.78 12.62 -1.84
CA PRO A 207 6.21 12.60 -0.45
C PRO A 207 6.42 13.97 0.21
N TYR A 208 6.61 15.05 -0.54
CA TYR A 208 6.62 16.41 0.03
C TYR A 208 5.25 16.75 0.62
N TYR A 209 4.14 16.53 -0.10
CA TYR A 209 2.80 16.74 0.46
C TYR A 209 2.57 15.86 1.70
N ILE A 210 2.96 14.58 1.64
CA ILE A 210 2.84 13.65 2.77
C ILE A 210 3.66 14.14 3.98
N TYR A 211 4.89 14.63 3.77
CA TYR A 211 5.72 15.25 4.80
C TYR A 211 5.04 16.48 5.43
N LYS A 212 4.52 17.42 4.62
CA LYS A 212 3.87 18.63 5.13
C LYS A 212 2.61 18.31 5.94
N ILE A 213 1.83 17.31 5.51
CA ILE A 213 0.64 16.85 6.25
C ILE A 213 1.06 16.17 7.56
N LEU A 214 2.00 15.23 7.54
CA LEU A 214 2.49 14.55 8.76
C LEU A 214 3.15 15.52 9.76
N ASP A 215 3.88 16.53 9.29
CA ASP A 215 4.49 17.55 10.16
C ASP A 215 3.45 18.39 10.93
N GLN A 216 2.24 18.55 10.38
CA GLN A 216 1.11 19.25 10.97
C GLN A 216 0.18 18.34 11.80
N LEU A 217 0.01 17.06 11.40
CA LEU A 217 -0.90 16.13 12.08
C LEU A 217 -0.31 15.47 13.33
N LEU A 218 1.01 15.31 13.41
CA LEU A 218 1.69 14.68 14.53
C LEU A 218 2.17 15.75 15.52
N ALA A 219 1.75 15.66 16.79
CA ALA A 219 2.16 16.60 17.83
C ALA A 219 3.69 16.59 18.05
N GLU A 220 4.32 17.74 18.32
CA GLU A 220 5.80 17.87 18.30
C GLU A 220 6.54 16.97 19.31
N ASP A 221 5.84 16.55 20.36
CA ASP A 221 6.23 15.64 21.45
C ASP A 221 5.94 14.15 21.17
N ASP A 222 5.19 13.82 20.11
CA ASP A 222 5.08 12.45 19.58
C ASP A 222 6.36 12.10 18.81
N PHE A 223 7.46 11.93 19.55
CA PHE A 223 8.78 11.65 18.99
C PHE A 223 8.81 10.36 18.18
N GLU A 224 8.07 9.31 18.59
CA GLU A 224 8.09 8.01 17.93
C GLU A 224 7.42 8.06 16.56
N ASN A 225 6.16 8.53 16.44
CA ASN A 225 5.53 8.61 15.13
C ASN A 225 6.23 9.64 14.24
N ARG A 226 6.75 10.74 14.80
CA ARG A 226 7.47 11.77 14.02
C ARG A 226 8.82 11.29 13.47
N ARG A 227 9.34 10.13 13.89
CA ARG A 227 10.45 9.45 13.18
C ARG A 227 10.12 9.19 11.71
N VAL A 228 8.84 9.06 11.32
CA VAL A 228 8.46 8.91 9.90
C VAL A 228 9.02 10.03 9.01
N LEU A 229 9.11 11.26 9.53
CA LEU A 229 9.62 12.42 8.82
C LEU A 229 11.11 12.28 8.46
N TYR A 230 11.88 11.49 9.23
CA TYR A 230 13.29 11.18 8.94
C TYR A 230 13.47 10.29 7.70
N TYR A 231 12.47 9.47 7.36
CA TYR A 231 12.49 8.56 6.22
C TYR A 231 11.96 9.21 4.92
N ILE A 232 11.43 10.44 4.98
CA ILE A 232 10.98 11.17 3.79
C ILE A 232 12.11 12.05 3.23
N TYR A 233 12.43 11.88 1.94
CA TYR A 233 13.40 12.74 1.26
C TYR A 233 12.80 14.11 0.89
N VAL A 234 13.23 15.14 1.62
CA VAL A 234 12.98 16.55 1.30
C VAL A 234 14.05 17.04 0.30
N GLN A 235 13.62 17.70 -0.79
CA GLN A 235 14.48 18.05 -1.94
C GLN A 235 15.50 19.17 -1.67
N SER A 236 16.18 19.69 -2.71
CA SER A 236 17.13 20.80 -2.58
C SER A 236 16.46 22.06 -2.04
N LYS A 237 17.24 23.03 -1.53
CA LYS A 237 16.69 24.27 -0.97
C LYS A 237 15.80 24.99 -2.00
N GLU A 238 16.31 25.12 -3.23
CA GLU A 238 15.70 25.84 -4.34
C GLU A 238 14.42 25.16 -4.82
N THR A 239 14.38 23.82 -4.73
CA THR A 239 13.15 23.05 -5.02
C THR A 239 12.13 23.25 -3.91
N VAL A 240 12.57 23.19 -2.65
CA VAL A 240 11.70 23.35 -1.48
C VAL A 240 11.12 24.75 -1.40
N GLU A 241 11.88 25.81 -1.70
CA GLU A 241 11.38 27.18 -1.78
C GLU A 241 10.30 27.34 -2.87
N ALA A 242 10.46 26.66 -4.01
CA ALA A 242 9.44 26.64 -5.06
C ALA A 242 8.20 25.82 -4.65
N ASP A 243 8.40 24.67 -3.99
CA ASP A 243 7.35 23.76 -3.54
C ASP A 243 6.55 24.31 -2.34
N ASP A 244 7.19 25.05 -1.42
CA ASP A 244 6.54 25.79 -0.33
C ASP A 244 5.63 26.90 -0.88
N ALA A 245 6.06 27.61 -1.93
CA ALA A 245 5.26 28.66 -2.54
C ALA A 245 4.09 28.14 -3.42
N ASP A 246 4.03 26.83 -3.74
CA ASP A 246 2.76 26.19 -4.18
C ASP A 246 1.94 25.71 -2.96
N TRP A 247 2.61 25.19 -1.92
CA TRP A 247 1.95 24.70 -0.72
C TRP A 247 1.23 25.80 0.08
N GLU A 248 1.80 27.00 0.15
CA GLU A 248 1.17 28.18 0.74
C GLU A 248 -0.18 28.48 0.08
N GLN A 249 -0.24 28.45 -1.26
CA GLN A 249 -1.49 28.64 -2.00
C GLN A 249 -2.50 27.51 -1.74
N ILE A 250 -2.02 26.27 -1.60
CA ILE A 250 -2.87 25.13 -1.24
C ILE A 250 -3.44 25.29 0.18
N CYS A 251 -2.67 25.80 1.14
CA CYS A 251 -3.13 26.06 2.52
C CYS A 251 -4.19 27.18 2.63
N ILE A 252 -4.34 28.04 1.62
CA ILE A 252 -5.42 29.04 1.59
C ILE A 252 -6.80 28.35 1.42
N GLU A 253 -6.85 27.24 0.68
CA GLU A 253 -8.09 26.48 0.44
C GLU A 253 -8.21 25.21 1.31
N LEU A 254 -7.10 24.65 1.80
CA LEU A 254 -7.05 23.46 2.65
C LEU A 254 -7.16 23.82 4.15
N ALA A 255 -8.36 24.21 4.57
CA ALA A 255 -8.63 24.76 5.91
C ALA A 255 -8.17 23.90 7.11
N GLU A 256 -7.97 22.59 6.94
CA GLU A 256 -7.45 21.72 8.00
C GLU A 256 -5.93 21.81 8.25
N ILE A 257 -5.18 22.57 7.42
CA ILE A 257 -3.71 22.67 7.45
C ILE A 257 -3.30 24.15 7.47
N THR A 258 -2.43 24.54 8.41
CA THR A 258 -1.80 25.86 8.43
C THR A 258 -0.49 25.85 7.64
N TYR A 259 -0.22 26.89 6.85
CA TYR A 259 1.08 27.04 6.19
C TYR A 259 2.19 27.31 7.22
N VAL A 260 3.27 26.52 7.13
CA VAL A 260 4.53 26.71 7.85
C VAL A 260 5.68 26.44 6.85
N PRO A 261 6.69 27.30 6.72
CA PRO A 261 7.84 27.05 5.84
C PRO A 261 8.61 25.76 6.17
N THR A 262 9.19 25.09 5.17
CA THR A 262 9.88 23.81 5.34
C THR A 262 11.30 23.96 5.87
N ASP A 263 11.50 23.71 7.17
CA ASP A 263 12.84 23.41 7.68
C ASP A 263 13.29 22.00 7.26
N ARG A 264 14.18 21.97 6.26
CA ARG A 264 14.82 20.76 5.71
C ARG A 264 15.64 19.98 6.74
N THR A 265 15.92 20.54 7.91
CA THR A 265 16.67 19.91 9.01
C THR A 265 15.78 19.42 10.16
N LYS A 266 14.52 19.86 10.26
CA LYS A 266 13.56 19.51 11.34
C LYS A 266 13.45 18.01 11.58
N ALA A 267 13.49 17.22 10.52
CA ALA A 267 13.43 15.76 10.57
C ALA A 267 14.61 15.10 11.33
N LEU A 268 15.78 15.75 11.38
CA LEU A 268 16.97 15.22 12.06
C LEU A 268 16.82 15.15 13.59
N LYS A 269 15.91 15.96 14.18
CA LYS A 269 15.46 15.85 15.58
C LYS A 269 14.85 14.48 15.90
N TYR A 270 14.26 13.83 14.89
CA TYR A 270 13.55 12.56 14.98
C TYR A 270 14.33 11.39 14.33
N ARG A 271 15.67 11.49 14.27
CA ARG A 271 16.52 10.36 13.90
C ARG A 271 16.43 9.26 14.97
N PRO A 272 16.36 7.97 14.60
CA PRO A 272 16.50 6.87 15.56
C PRO A 272 17.86 6.91 16.31
N LEU A 273 17.92 6.32 17.51
CA LEU A 273 19.12 6.31 18.37
C LEU A 273 19.89 4.99 18.28
#